data_AF-A0A7C3JDY5-F1
#
_entry.id   AF-A0A7C3JDY5-F1
#
_cell.length_a   1.000
_cell.length_b   1.000
_cell.length_c   1.000
_cell.angle_alpha   90.00
_cell.angle_beta   90.00
_cell.angle_gamma   90.00
#
_symmetry.space_group_name_H-M   'P 1'
#
loop_
_entity.id
_entity.type
_entity.pdbx_description
1 polymer ?
#
loop_
_entity_poly.entity_id
_entity_poly.type
_entity_poly.pdbx_seq_one_letter_code
_entity_poly.pdbx_strand_id
1 'polypeptide(L)'
;MDKRTTGIIATVATALLCGCPGLFSVCFGALAAIISFVPDAEIDMFGSSDPQTALGYGIGAFCVGILFVLVPVAVGFFTLRKKKVDEAALNEPLPPVS
;
A
#
# COMPACT_ATOMS: atom_id res chain seq x y z
N MET A 1 -4.75 -9.83 24.28
CA MET A 1 -4.42 -9.95 22.85
C MET A 1 -2.91 -9.84 22.72
N ASP A 2 -2.23 -10.87 22.24
CA ASP A 2 -0.77 -10.88 22.16
C ASP A 2 -0.25 -9.81 21.19
N LYS A 3 0.93 -9.25 21.50
CA LYS A 3 1.59 -8.23 20.67
C LYS A 3 1.82 -8.72 19.24
N ARG A 4 2.09 -10.03 19.08
CA ARG A 4 2.24 -10.72 17.79
C ARG A 4 0.93 -10.74 17.00
N THR A 5 -0.16 -11.12 17.65
CA THR A 5 -1.50 -11.18 17.05
C THR A 5 -1.97 -9.79 16.65
N THR A 6 -1.72 -8.78 17.48
CA THR A 6 -2.03 -7.37 17.21
C THR A 6 -1.26 -6.83 15.99
N GLY A 7 0.03 -7.15 15.87
CA GLY A 7 0.85 -6.75 14.72
C GLY A 7 0.39 -7.40 13.41
N ILE A 8 0.02 -8.68 13.43
CA ILE A 8 -0.53 -9.38 12.26
C ILE A 8 -1.87 -8.75 11.86
N ILE A 9 -2.78 -8.54 12.81
CA ILE A 9 -4.08 -7.90 12.54
C ILE A 9 -3.88 -6.48 11.96
N ALA A 10 -2.95 -5.69 12.51
CA ALA A 10 -2.66 -4.35 12.00
C ALA A 10 -2.13 -4.38 10.55
N THR A 11 -1.27 -5.35 10.23
CA THR A 11 -0.70 -5.49 8.88
C THR A 11 -1.75 -5.98 7.89
N VAL A 12 -2.61 -6.93 8.28
CA VAL A 12 -3.70 -7.44 7.44
C VAL A 12 -4.78 -6.38 7.23
N ALA A 13 -5.18 -5.66 8.28
CA ALA A 13 -6.16 -4.59 8.19
C ALA A 13 -5.67 -3.45 7.29
N THR A 14 -4.41 -3.04 7.41
CA THR A 14 -3.83 -2.00 6.53
C THR A 14 -3.63 -2.51 5.10
N ALA A 15 -3.26 -3.77 4.88
CA ALA A 15 -3.20 -4.33 3.54
C ALA A 15 -4.58 -4.40 2.86
N LEU A 16 -5.65 -4.76 3.58
CA LEU A 16 -7.01 -4.82 3.05
C LEU A 16 -7.62 -3.43 2.82
N LEU A 17 -7.49 -2.52 3.79
CA LEU A 17 -8.08 -1.18 3.72
C LEU A 17 -7.27 -0.23 2.84
N CYS A 18 -5.98 -0.46 2.68
CA CYS A 18 -5.05 0.46 2.04
C CYS A 18 -4.34 -0.16 0.83
N GLY A 19 -3.87 -1.39 0.95
CA GLY A 19 -3.14 -2.11 -0.10
C GLY A 19 -4.01 -2.50 -1.30
N CYS A 20 -5.16 -3.16 -1.09
CA CYS A 20 -6.08 -3.55 -2.16
C CYS A 20 -6.64 -2.37 -2.97
N PRO A 21 -7.24 -1.32 -2.35
CA PRO A 21 -7.71 -0.17 -3.10
C PRO A 21 -6.55 0.64 -3.69
N GLY A 22 -5.40 0.72 -3.01
CA GLY A 22 -4.20 1.37 -3.52
C GLY A 22 -3.65 0.71 -4.78
N LEU A 23 -3.53 -0.63 -4.79
CA LEU A 23 -3.03 -1.38 -5.94
C LEU A 23 -3.98 -1.31 -7.13
N PHE A 24 -5.29 -1.37 -6.88
CA PHE A 24 -6.29 -1.20 -7.93
C PHE A 24 -6.25 0.21 -8.52
N SER A 25 -6.11 1.23 -7.67
CA SER A 25 -5.99 2.63 -8.09
C SER A 25 -4.69 2.91 -8.87
N VAL A 26 -3.57 2.29 -8.49
CA VAL A 26 -2.30 2.37 -9.23
C VAL A 26 -2.42 1.71 -10.61
N CYS A 27 -2.97 0.50 -10.70
CA CYS A 27 -3.17 -0.18 -11.99
C CYS A 27 -4.14 0.58 -12.90
N PHE A 28 -5.27 1.03 -12.36
CA PHE A 28 -6.27 1.77 -13.14
C PHE A 28 -5.79 3.16 -13.55
N GLY A 29 -5.08 3.88 -12.66
CA GLY A 29 -4.46 5.17 -12.96
C GLY A 29 -3.36 5.06 -14.02
N ALA A 30 -2.52 4.02 -13.95
CA ALA A 30 -1.50 3.76 -14.97
C ALA A 30 -2.13 3.42 -16.34
N LEU A 31 -3.18 2.59 -16.36
CA LEU A 31 -3.92 2.29 -17.59
C LEU A 31 -4.59 3.54 -18.17
N ALA A 32 -5.27 4.34 -17.35
CA ALA A 32 -5.88 5.60 -17.78
C ALA A 32 -4.84 6.59 -18.33
N ALA A 33 -3.65 6.64 -17.72
CA ALA A 33 -2.54 7.47 -18.20
C ALA A 33 -1.94 6.96 -19.52
N ILE A 34 -1.93 5.65 -19.78
CA ILE A 34 -1.43 5.09 -21.06
C ILE A 34 -2.47 5.30 -22.17
N ILE A 35 -3.75 5.05 -21.88
CA ILE A 35 -4.85 5.14 -22.86
C ILE A 35 -5.09 6.59 -23.28
N SER A 36 -4.79 7.57 -22.43
CA SER A 36 -4.85 9.00 -22.79
C SER A 36 -3.84 9.44 -23.86
N PHE A 37 -2.86 8.59 -24.21
CA PHE A 37 -1.97 8.81 -25.37
C PHE A 37 -2.47 8.14 -26.66
N VAL A 38 -3.58 7.39 -26.63
CA VAL A 38 -4.17 6.77 -27.82
C VAL A 38 -5.14 7.76 -28.47
N PRO A 39 -4.86 8.23 -29.70
CA PRO A 39 -5.81 9.08 -30.43
C PRO A 39 -7.10 8.27 -30.71
N ASP A 40 -8.26 8.92 -30.55
CA ASP A 40 -9.62 8.33 -30.63
C ASP A 40 -10.10 7.58 -29.36
N ALA A 41 -9.35 7.59 -28.26
CA ALA A 41 -9.87 7.10 -26.99
C ALA A 41 -10.94 8.08 -26.46
N GLU A 42 -12.23 7.77 -26.64
CA GLU A 42 -13.37 8.44 -25.98
C GLU A 42 -13.33 8.15 -24.47
N ILE A 43 -12.38 8.79 -23.77
CA ILE A 43 -12.28 8.73 -22.31
C ILE A 43 -13.16 9.85 -21.75
N ASP A 44 -14.42 9.55 -21.47
CA ASP A 44 -15.30 10.47 -20.75
C ASP A 44 -14.96 10.47 -19.26
N MET A 45 -14.29 11.53 -18.80
CA MET A 45 -13.98 11.75 -17.39
C MET A 45 -14.88 12.86 -16.88
N PHE A 46 -15.96 12.49 -16.19
CA PHE A 46 -16.93 13.43 -15.59
C PHE A 46 -17.56 14.41 -16.61
N GLY A 47 -17.82 13.97 -17.85
CA GLY A 47 -18.45 14.79 -18.89
C GLY A 47 -17.49 15.66 -19.71
N SER A 48 -16.18 15.49 -19.55
CA SER A 48 -15.14 16.08 -20.41
C SER A 48 -14.40 14.96 -21.12
N SER A 49 -14.41 15.02 -22.45
CA SER A 49 -13.66 14.12 -23.34
C SER A 49 -12.27 14.66 -23.68
N ASP A 50 -11.80 15.68 -22.95
CA ASP A 50 -10.49 16.27 -23.17
C ASP A 50 -9.39 15.33 -22.65
N PRO A 51 -8.40 14.95 -23.49
CA PRO A 51 -7.36 14.01 -23.11
C PRO A 51 -6.50 14.50 -21.93
N GLN A 52 -6.41 15.83 -21.75
CA GLN A 52 -5.69 16.46 -20.65
C GLN A 52 -6.36 16.22 -19.29
N THR A 53 -7.70 16.14 -19.26
CA THR A 53 -8.48 15.86 -18.05
C THR A 53 -8.33 14.41 -17.63
N ALA A 54 -8.35 13.50 -18.60
CA ALA A 54 -8.09 12.08 -18.39
C ALA A 54 -6.66 11.80 -17.86
N LEU A 55 -5.67 12.48 -18.43
CA LEU A 55 -4.27 12.43 -17.96
C LEU A 55 -4.14 12.96 -16.52
N GLY A 56 -4.76 14.10 -16.22
CA GLY A 56 -4.74 14.68 -14.87
C GLY A 56 -5.36 13.77 -13.82
N TYR A 57 -6.51 13.17 -14.13
CA TYR A 57 -7.17 12.21 -13.23
C TYR A 57 -6.36 10.93 -13.07
N GLY A 58 -5.81 10.38 -14.16
CA GLY A 58 -4.97 9.18 -14.14
C GLY A 58 -3.72 9.35 -13.27
N ILE A 59 -3.00 10.46 -13.45
CA ILE A 59 -1.81 10.81 -12.63
C ILE A 59 -2.23 11.02 -11.17
N GLY A 60 -3.31 11.77 -10.92
CA GLY A 60 -3.81 12.03 -9.57
C GLY A 60 -4.16 10.74 -8.82
N ALA A 61 -4.92 9.86 -9.45
CA ALA A 61 -5.30 8.55 -8.90
C ALA A 61 -4.06 7.67 -8.66
N PHE A 62 -3.12 7.64 -9.61
CA PHE A 62 -1.87 6.90 -9.46
C PHE A 62 -1.04 7.38 -8.25
N CYS A 63 -0.89 8.70 -8.08
CA CYS A 63 -0.17 9.28 -6.95
C CYS A 63 -0.84 8.97 -5.60
N VAL A 64 -2.17 9.10 -5.51
CA VAL A 64 -2.92 8.73 -4.30
C VAL A 64 -2.78 7.25 -4.00
N GLY A 65 -2.83 6.40 -5.03
CA GLY A 65 -2.61 4.96 -4.92
C GLY A 65 -1.22 4.61 -4.38
N ILE A 66 -0.15 5.29 -4.82
CA ILE A 66 1.21 5.11 -4.28
C ILE A 66 1.26 5.45 -2.79
N LEU A 67 0.67 6.58 -2.37
CA LEU A 67 0.62 6.95 -0.95
C LEU A 67 -0.11 5.90 -0.12
N PHE A 68 -1.20 5.36 -0.66
CA PHE A 68 -1.95 4.27 -0.04
C PHE A 68 -1.14 2.96 0.04
N VAL A 69 -0.27 2.66 -0.92
CA VAL A 69 0.62 1.47 -0.84
C VAL A 69 1.78 1.69 0.13
N LEU A 70 2.27 2.92 0.29
CA LEU A 70 3.34 3.23 1.25
C LEU A 70 2.95 2.97 2.71
N VAL A 71 1.68 3.18 3.07
CA VAL A 71 1.18 2.94 4.44
C VAL A 71 1.34 1.48 4.90
N PRO A 72 0.81 0.45 4.22
CA PRO A 72 1.00 -0.95 4.62
C PRO A 72 2.46 -1.38 4.51
N VAL A 73 3.27 -0.83 3.60
CA VAL A 73 4.72 -1.08 3.54
C VAL A 73 5.41 -0.57 4.82
N ALA A 74 5.11 0.65 5.26
CA ALA A 74 5.65 1.21 6.49
C ALA A 74 5.19 0.41 7.72
N VAL A 75 3.90 0.07 7.81
CA VAL A 75 3.33 -0.72 8.91
C VAL A 75 3.94 -2.11 8.98
N GLY A 76 4.09 -2.79 7.83
CA GLY A 76 4.78 -4.08 7.74
C GLY A 76 6.24 -3.97 8.17
N PHE A 77 6.96 -2.95 7.69
CA PHE A 77 8.37 -2.72 8.07
C PHE A 77 8.55 -2.48 9.57
N PHE A 78 7.74 -1.60 10.17
CA PHE A 78 7.80 -1.33 11.62
C PHE A 78 7.39 -2.54 12.46
N THR A 79 6.38 -3.30 12.02
CA THR A 79 5.94 -4.53 12.69
C THR A 79 7.01 -5.64 12.62
N LEU A 80 7.65 -5.83 11.47
CA LEU A 80 8.72 -6.83 11.28
C LEU A 80 10.00 -6.45 12.00
N ARG A 81 10.35 -5.15 12.05
CA ARG A 81 11.53 -4.64 12.78
C ARG A 81 11.45 -4.86 14.28
N LYS A 82 10.25 -4.71 14.89
CA LYS A 82 10.05 -4.92 16.34
C LYS A 82 10.24 -6.38 16.77
N LYS A 83 10.03 -7.33 15.85
CA LYS A 83 10.08 -8.78 16.15
C LYS A 83 11.49 -9.31 16.41
N LYS A 84 12.54 -8.70 15.84
CA LYS A 84 13.93 -9.15 16.04
C LYS A 84 14.47 -8.92 17.44
N VAL A 85 13.87 -8.00 18.21
CA VAL A 85 14.36 -7.65 19.56
C VAL A 85 13.80 -8.60 20.63
N ASP A 86 12.58 -9.11 20.46
CA ASP A 86 11.94 -9.99 21.46
C ASP A 86 12.30 -11.48 21.29
N GLU A 87 12.58 -11.97 20.08
CA GLU A 87 12.92 -13.41 19.85
C GLU A 87 14.39 -13.76 20.18
N ALA A 88 15.28 -12.77 20.23
CA ALA A 88 16.69 -12.97 20.60
C ALA A 88 16.87 -13.14 22.12
N ALA A 89 16.04 -12.47 22.94
CA ALA A 89 16.14 -12.52 24.40
C ALA A 89 15.49 -13.77 25.03
N LEU A 90 14.71 -14.55 24.27
CA LEU A 90 13.97 -15.72 24.79
C LEU A 90 14.69 -17.06 24.51
N ASN A 91 15.77 -17.06 23.72
CA ASN A 91 16.54 -18.26 23.35
C ASN A 91 17.93 -18.33 24.02
N GLU A 92 18.31 -17.35 24.84
CA GLU A 92 19.52 -17.48 25.68
C GLU A 92 19.20 -18.28 26.95
N PRO A 93 19.87 -19.42 27.20
CA PRO A 93 19.79 -20.11 28.48
C PRO A 93 20.21 -19.16 29.59
N LEU A 94 19.36 -18.98 30.62
CA LEU A 94 19.73 -18.23 31.82
C LEU A 94 21.04 -18.81 32.39
N PRO A 95 22.05 -17.98 32.71
CA PRO A 95 23.24 -18.49 33.37
C PRO A 95 22.84 -19.14 34.70
N PRO A 96 23.39 -20.32 35.05
CA PRO A 96 23.08 -20.95 36.32
C PRO A 96 23.44 -19.99 37.46
N VAL A 97 22.44 -19.64 38.26
CA VAL A 97 22.66 -18.94 39.53
C VAL A 97 23.44 -19.88 40.45
N SER A 98 24.58 -19.40 40.93
CA SER A 98 25.43 -20.07 41.92
C SER A 98 24.78 -20.04 43.30
#